data_AF-A0A285IP60-F1
#
_entry.id   AF-A0A285IP60-F1
#
_cell.length_a   1.000
_cell.length_b   1.000
_cell.length_c   1.000
_cell.angle_alpha   90.00
_cell.angle_beta   90.00
_cell.angle_gamma   90.00
#
_symmetry.space_group_name_H-M   'P 1'
#
loop_
_entity.id
_entity.type
_entity.pdbx_description
1 polymer ?
#
loop_
_entity_poly.entity_id
_entity_poly.type
_entity_poly.pdbx_seq_one_letter_code
_entity_poly.pdbx_strand_id
1 'polypeptide(L)'
;MTSKNKDIYKIQPVKGNAEKGIFNQRAWQSEADAHLLSAKLLNRAAVDAKFELEGKFQECLQKGETAQINTLANQVEAYSKSAILLLGYAIETFLKSGLVRLYQYVEREDFLRIIKKYYGHDLSKAAYDLGIKLMPDQTKSLQRIRELILDEARYPVTPKSKKHYSSATNKINREIWSDEVFNEWLDIAETIRDYIHKIDFDSNNPAIIKPYKLGFDGYFILRFGGNLPPYLIAKFSKEGIRNVVTFSDIKGYFADKHNDSAFARYVISRWDQFVPIDVNKCLGIK
;
A
#
# COMPACT_ATOMS: atom_id res chain seq x y z
N MET A 1 16.75 36.86 -8.64
CA MET A 1 15.53 36.10 -8.28
C MET A 1 15.24 35.17 -9.46
N THR A 2 15.11 33.85 -9.42
CA THR A 2 14.98 32.81 -8.39
C THR A 2 15.10 31.49 -9.16
N SER A 3 16.22 30.76 -9.07
CA SER A 3 16.31 29.37 -9.61
C SER A 3 17.00 28.37 -8.68
N LYS A 4 17.42 28.77 -7.46
CA LYS A 4 18.21 27.91 -6.57
C LYS A 4 17.42 26.91 -5.70
N ASN A 5 16.09 26.90 -5.74
CA ASN A 5 15.28 26.06 -4.82
C ASN A 5 14.55 24.87 -5.46
N LYS A 6 14.56 24.69 -6.78
CA LYS A 6 13.88 23.54 -7.42
C LYS A 6 14.67 22.24 -7.34
N ASP A 7 16.00 22.30 -7.32
CA ASP A 7 16.84 21.08 -7.35
C ASP A 7 17.12 20.51 -5.95
N ILE A 8 17.13 21.35 -4.91
CA ILE A 8 17.39 20.90 -3.53
C ILE A 8 16.27 19.97 -3.02
N TYR A 9 15.01 20.19 -3.44
CA TYR A 9 13.89 19.36 -3.00
C TYR A 9 13.92 17.94 -3.60
N LYS A 10 14.56 17.75 -4.76
CA LYS A 10 14.61 16.47 -5.49
C LYS A 10 15.60 15.47 -4.88
N ILE A 11 16.70 15.97 -4.31
CA ILE A 11 17.84 15.16 -3.83
C ILE A 11 17.74 14.89 -2.32
N GLN A 12 16.77 15.48 -1.61
CA GLN A 12 16.64 15.24 -0.17
C GLN A 12 16.15 13.82 0.13
N PRO A 13 16.70 13.18 1.18
CA PRO A 13 16.16 11.92 1.69
C PRO A 13 14.77 12.12 2.32
N VAL A 14 13.94 11.08 2.28
CA VAL A 14 12.67 11.02 3.03
C VAL A 14 12.95 11.06 4.54
N LYS A 15 12.37 12.04 5.27
CA LYS A 15 12.53 12.15 6.74
C LYS A 15 11.35 11.59 7.55
N GLY A 16 10.29 11.09 6.91
CA GLY A 16 9.12 10.53 7.59
C GLY A 16 8.22 11.60 8.24
N ASN A 17 7.89 11.47 9.53
CA ASN A 17 6.88 12.32 10.18
C ASN A 17 7.18 13.83 10.23
N ALA A 18 8.43 14.23 10.08
CA ALA A 18 8.81 15.65 10.04
C ALA A 18 8.49 16.32 8.68
N GLU A 19 8.06 15.54 7.68
CA GLU A 19 7.78 16.01 6.33
C GLU A 19 6.35 16.55 6.16
N LYS A 20 6.03 16.99 4.94
CA LYS A 20 4.65 17.30 4.51
C LYS A 20 4.25 16.44 3.31
N GLY A 21 2.94 16.28 3.12
CA GLY A 21 2.37 15.57 1.96
C GLY A 21 2.81 14.12 1.86
N ILE A 22 3.11 13.65 0.66
CA ILE A 22 3.41 12.24 0.34
C ILE A 22 4.62 11.63 1.05
N PHE A 23 5.47 12.44 1.69
CA PHE A 23 6.63 11.96 2.46
C PHE A 23 6.34 11.88 3.96
N ASN A 24 5.12 12.21 4.39
CA ASN A 24 4.67 12.19 5.78
C ASN A 24 3.70 11.02 6.00
N GLN A 25 4.06 10.06 6.86
CA GLN A 25 3.22 8.90 7.18
C GLN A 25 1.84 9.30 7.71
N ARG A 26 1.76 10.26 8.64
CA ARG A 26 0.50 10.70 9.25
C ARG A 26 -0.47 11.30 8.24
N ALA A 27 0.05 11.99 7.22
CA ALA A 27 -0.78 12.52 6.14
C ALA A 27 -1.48 11.39 5.36
N TRP A 28 -0.74 10.32 5.04
CA TRP A 28 -1.33 9.12 4.43
C TRP A 28 -2.33 8.42 5.36
N GLN A 29 -2.00 8.26 6.64
CA GLN A 29 -2.90 7.63 7.61
C GLN A 29 -4.22 8.40 7.76
N SER A 30 -4.14 9.74 7.84
CA SER A 30 -5.33 10.59 7.90
C SER A 30 -6.21 10.45 6.65
N GLU A 31 -5.61 10.37 5.46
CA GLU A 31 -6.34 10.14 4.21
C GLU A 31 -7.00 8.75 4.20
N ALA A 32 -6.25 7.73 4.64
CA ALA A 32 -6.73 6.35 4.70
C ALA A 32 -7.91 6.20 5.67
N ASP A 33 -7.82 6.83 6.86
CA ASP A 33 -8.91 6.87 7.84
C ASP A 33 -10.16 7.55 7.27
N ALA A 34 -10.00 8.63 6.50
CA ALA A 34 -11.12 9.32 5.86
C ALA A 34 -11.81 8.45 4.79
N HIS A 35 -11.02 7.75 3.96
CA HIS A 35 -11.54 6.78 2.99
C HIS A 35 -12.27 5.63 3.69
N LEU A 36 -11.69 5.07 4.76
CA LEU A 36 -12.27 3.97 5.52
C LEU A 36 -13.60 4.37 6.17
N LEU A 37 -13.66 5.56 6.79
CA LEU A 37 -14.91 6.09 7.34
C LEU A 37 -15.97 6.25 6.25
N SER A 38 -15.59 6.82 5.11
CA SER A 38 -16.51 7.02 3.98
C SER A 38 -17.03 5.69 3.44
N ALA A 39 -16.17 4.68 3.32
CA ALA A 39 -16.54 3.33 2.91
C ALA A 39 -17.58 2.72 3.85
N LYS A 40 -17.37 2.81 5.17
CA LYS A 40 -18.32 2.30 6.18
C LYS A 40 -19.69 2.99 6.09
N LEU A 41 -19.71 4.32 5.91
CA LEU A 41 -20.96 5.07 5.78
C LEU A 41 -21.74 4.68 4.52
N LEU A 42 -21.04 4.51 3.40
CA LEU A 42 -21.65 4.09 2.14
C LEU A 42 -22.15 2.64 2.19
N ASN A 43 -21.43 1.75 2.86
CA ASN A 43 -21.91 0.38 3.05
C ASN A 43 -23.20 0.32 3.87
N ARG A 44 -23.31 1.13 4.95
CA ARG A 44 -24.58 1.24 5.69
C ARG A 44 -25.73 1.70 4.80
N ALA A 45 -25.51 2.74 3.98
CA ALA A 45 -26.51 3.20 3.02
C ALA A 45 -26.85 2.13 1.97
N ALA A 46 -25.88 1.31 1.55
CA ALA A 46 -26.11 0.18 0.65
C ALA A 46 -26.98 -0.90 1.29
N VAL A 47 -26.73 -1.24 2.56
CA VAL A 47 -27.54 -2.19 3.34
C VAL A 47 -28.96 -1.68 3.50
N ASP A 48 -29.14 -0.42 3.86
CA ASP A 48 -30.47 0.20 4.00
C ASP A 48 -31.24 0.19 2.66
N ALA A 49 -30.58 0.57 1.56
CA ALA A 49 -31.17 0.56 0.22
C ALA A 49 -31.52 -0.86 -0.25
N LYS A 50 -30.71 -1.86 0.13
CA LYS A 50 -30.96 -3.27 -0.19
C LYS A 50 -32.17 -3.79 0.56
N PHE A 51 -32.29 -3.46 1.84
CA PHE A 51 -33.47 -3.79 2.64
C PHE A 51 -34.76 -3.17 2.05
N GLU A 52 -34.69 -1.90 1.62
CA GLU A 52 -35.82 -1.25 0.96
C GLU A 52 -36.18 -1.93 -0.38
N LEU A 53 -35.19 -2.26 -1.21
CA LEU A 53 -35.38 -2.97 -2.46
C LEU A 53 -36.08 -4.33 -2.22
N GLU A 54 -35.59 -5.12 -1.27
CA GLU A 54 -36.14 -6.43 -0.93
C GLU A 54 -37.58 -6.32 -0.40
N GLY A 55 -37.86 -5.34 0.45
CA GLY A 55 -39.19 -5.10 1.01
C GLY A 55 -40.24 -4.68 -0.02
N LYS A 56 -39.84 -3.90 -1.04
CA LYS A 56 -40.74 -3.41 -2.11
C LYS A 56 -40.79 -4.31 -3.33
N PHE A 57 -39.90 -5.31 -3.43
CA PHE A 57 -39.70 -6.06 -4.67
C PHE A 57 -40.98 -6.72 -5.20
N GLN A 58 -41.67 -7.50 -4.36
CA GLN A 58 -42.86 -8.24 -4.78
C GLN A 58 -44.05 -7.31 -5.09
N GLU A 59 -44.22 -6.25 -4.30
CA GLU A 59 -45.29 -5.27 -4.51
C GLU A 59 -45.11 -4.53 -5.84
N CYS A 60 -43.92 -3.97 -6.08
CA CYS A 60 -43.62 -3.28 -7.33
C CYS A 60 -43.71 -4.23 -8.53
N LEU A 61 -43.32 -5.50 -8.37
CA LEU A 61 -43.43 -6.50 -9.43
C LEU A 61 -44.88 -6.78 -9.79
N GLN A 62 -45.76 -6.94 -8.80
CA GLN A 62 -47.20 -7.14 -9.01
C GLN A 62 -47.88 -5.92 -9.64
N LYS A 63 -47.45 -4.72 -9.28
CA LYS A 63 -47.95 -3.45 -9.83
C LYS A 63 -47.35 -3.08 -11.19
N GLY A 64 -46.37 -3.84 -11.69
CA GLY A 64 -45.67 -3.52 -12.94
C GLY A 64 -44.71 -2.33 -12.84
N GLU A 65 -44.36 -1.88 -11.64
CA GLU A 65 -43.52 -0.72 -11.32
C GLU A 65 -42.01 -1.02 -11.48
N THR A 66 -41.64 -1.65 -12.59
CA THR A 66 -40.25 -2.06 -12.91
C THR A 66 -39.25 -0.90 -12.88
N ALA A 67 -39.68 0.33 -13.21
CA ALA A 67 -38.83 1.51 -13.10
C ALA A 67 -38.38 1.81 -11.67
N GLN A 68 -39.26 1.58 -10.69
CA GLN A 68 -38.95 1.81 -9.27
C GLN A 68 -37.96 0.75 -8.74
N ILE A 69 -38.14 -0.51 -9.14
CA ILE A 69 -37.20 -1.60 -8.84
C ILE A 69 -35.81 -1.26 -9.38
N ASN A 70 -35.73 -0.78 -10.63
CA ASN A 70 -34.46 -0.40 -11.25
C ASN A 70 -33.79 0.77 -10.52
N THR A 71 -34.55 1.77 -10.10
CA THR A 71 -34.02 2.90 -9.32
C THR A 71 -33.40 2.44 -8.00
N LEU A 72 -34.11 1.60 -7.24
CA LEU A 72 -33.62 1.05 -5.97
C LEU A 72 -32.39 0.16 -6.18
N ALA A 73 -32.40 -0.70 -7.20
CA ALA A 73 -31.24 -1.52 -7.56
C ALA A 73 -30.01 -0.67 -7.94
N ASN A 74 -30.21 0.41 -8.69
CA ASN A 74 -29.14 1.34 -9.04
C ASN A 74 -28.56 2.06 -7.81
N GLN A 75 -29.39 2.37 -6.80
CA GLN A 75 -28.91 2.95 -5.54
C GLN A 75 -28.04 1.97 -4.76
N VAL A 76 -28.50 0.72 -4.59
CA VAL A 76 -27.70 -0.36 -3.97
C VAL A 76 -26.37 -0.49 -4.69
N GLU A 77 -26.38 -0.54 -6.02
CA GLU A 77 -25.16 -0.63 -6.82
C GLU A 77 -24.22 0.56 -6.61
N ALA A 78 -24.74 1.79 -6.67
CA ALA A 78 -23.93 2.99 -6.54
C ALA A 78 -23.24 3.07 -5.18
N TYR A 79 -23.97 2.81 -4.10
CA TYR A 79 -23.43 2.83 -2.74
C TYR A 79 -22.42 1.70 -2.52
N SER A 80 -22.76 0.48 -2.92
CA SER A 80 -21.90 -0.70 -2.77
C SER A 80 -20.57 -0.54 -3.52
N LYS A 81 -20.62 -0.13 -4.80
CA LYS A 81 -19.40 0.10 -5.60
C LYS A 81 -18.52 1.17 -4.99
N SER A 82 -19.12 2.29 -4.57
CA SER A 82 -18.38 3.40 -3.97
C SER A 82 -17.74 2.99 -2.63
N ALA A 83 -18.46 2.21 -1.82
CA ALA A 83 -17.94 1.69 -0.56
C ALA A 83 -16.70 0.81 -0.78
N ILE A 84 -16.77 -0.14 -1.71
CA ILE A 84 -15.66 -1.06 -2.03
C ILE A 84 -14.46 -0.31 -2.61
N LEU A 85 -14.68 0.66 -3.50
CA LEU A 85 -13.59 1.49 -4.05
C LEU A 85 -12.84 2.23 -2.94
N LEU A 86 -13.58 2.88 -2.04
CA LEU A 86 -12.98 3.64 -0.94
C LEU A 86 -12.30 2.73 0.08
N LEU A 87 -12.84 1.53 0.33
CA LEU A 87 -12.19 0.54 1.18
C LEU A 87 -10.85 0.08 0.59
N GLY A 88 -10.81 -0.24 -0.71
CA GLY A 88 -9.56 -0.61 -1.37
C GLY A 88 -8.54 0.53 -1.41
N TYR A 89 -9.00 1.77 -1.63
CA TYR A 89 -8.12 2.95 -1.52
C TYR A 89 -7.62 3.19 -0.10
N ALA A 90 -8.43 2.95 0.93
CA ALA A 90 -7.97 3.03 2.32
C ALA A 90 -6.83 2.03 2.57
N ILE A 91 -6.99 0.78 2.14
CA ILE A 91 -5.96 -0.27 2.25
C ILE A 91 -4.66 0.17 1.54
N GLU A 92 -4.76 0.60 0.28
CA GLU A 92 -3.61 1.07 -0.50
C GLU A 92 -2.88 2.23 0.20
N THR A 93 -3.66 3.17 0.75
CA THR A 93 -3.16 4.37 1.40
C THR A 93 -2.48 4.04 2.74
N PHE A 94 -3.03 3.11 3.54
CA PHE A 94 -2.38 2.59 4.74
C PHE A 94 -1.04 1.92 4.41
N LEU A 95 -1.02 1.03 3.41
CA LEU A 95 0.21 0.36 2.97
C LEU A 95 1.26 1.37 2.52
N LYS A 96 0.89 2.36 1.70
CA LYS A 96 1.78 3.44 1.28
C LYS A 96 2.31 4.26 2.45
N SER A 97 1.51 4.46 3.49
CA SER A 97 1.98 5.11 4.73
C SER A 97 3.09 4.30 5.42
N GLY A 98 3.00 2.97 5.44
CA GLY A 98 4.06 2.09 5.95
C GLY A 98 5.31 2.17 5.10
N LEU A 99 5.15 2.21 3.77
CA LEU A 99 6.28 2.36 2.84
C LEU A 99 7.04 3.66 3.05
N VAL A 100 6.38 4.77 3.44
CA VAL A 100 7.08 6.01 3.85
C VAL A 100 8.06 5.76 4.99
N ARG A 101 7.73 4.88 5.94
CA ARG A 101 8.62 4.53 7.06
C ARG A 101 9.71 3.54 6.66
N LEU A 102 9.35 2.52 5.87
CA LEU A 102 10.32 1.56 5.35
C LEU A 102 11.45 2.27 4.59
N TYR A 103 11.09 3.19 3.68
CA TYR A 103 12.03 3.91 2.82
C TYR A 103 12.52 5.25 3.42
N GLN A 104 12.53 5.39 4.74
CA GLN A 104 13.15 6.56 5.37
C GLN A 104 14.64 6.63 5.00
N TYR A 105 15.13 7.82 4.68
CA TYR A 105 16.46 8.14 4.13
C TYR A 105 16.73 7.78 2.67
N VAL A 106 15.75 7.22 1.97
CA VAL A 106 15.83 7.02 0.51
C VAL A 106 15.64 8.36 -0.19
N GLU A 107 16.36 8.58 -1.28
CA GLU A 107 16.20 9.82 -2.08
C GLU A 107 14.74 9.96 -2.53
N ARG A 108 14.16 11.15 -2.37
CA ARG A 108 12.74 11.39 -2.66
C ARG A 108 12.32 11.03 -4.08
N GLU A 109 13.18 11.27 -5.06
CA GLU A 109 12.90 10.91 -6.46
C GLU A 109 12.81 9.39 -6.65
N ASP A 110 13.73 8.63 -6.03
CA ASP A 110 13.69 7.18 -6.05
C ASP A 110 12.43 6.67 -5.35
N PHE A 111 12.14 7.17 -4.14
CA PHE A 111 10.95 6.80 -3.38
C PHE A 111 9.66 7.07 -4.15
N LEU A 112 9.55 8.23 -4.81
CA LEU A 112 8.42 8.58 -5.66
C LEU A 112 8.20 7.57 -6.79
N ARG A 113 9.29 7.14 -7.43
CA ARG A 113 9.24 6.13 -8.49
C ARG A 113 8.91 4.75 -7.94
N ILE A 114 9.45 4.38 -6.79
CA ILE A 114 9.16 3.12 -6.09
C ILE A 114 7.68 3.03 -5.76
N ILE A 115 7.11 4.03 -5.08
CA ILE A 115 5.67 4.04 -4.75
C ILE A 115 4.79 3.95 -6.00
N LYS A 116 5.14 4.68 -7.07
CA LYS A 116 4.28 4.75 -8.26
C LYS A 116 4.43 3.56 -9.21
N LYS A 117 5.65 3.08 -9.42
CA LYS A 117 5.96 2.07 -10.45
C LYS A 117 6.19 0.68 -9.87
N TYR A 118 6.93 0.59 -8.77
CA TYR A 118 7.29 -0.70 -8.19
C TYR A 118 6.14 -1.30 -7.37
N TYR A 119 5.54 -0.49 -6.50
CA TYR A 119 4.34 -0.87 -5.76
C TYR A 119 3.09 -0.55 -6.56
N GLY A 120 2.92 0.70 -7.00
CA GLY A 120 1.73 1.11 -7.75
C GLY A 120 0.45 0.82 -6.96
N HIS A 121 -0.29 -0.18 -7.43
CA HIS A 121 -1.53 -0.72 -6.83
C HIS A 121 -1.38 -2.19 -6.39
N ASP A 122 -0.16 -2.71 -6.31
CA ASP A 122 0.12 -4.08 -5.84
C ASP A 122 0.09 -4.15 -4.30
N LEU A 123 -1.12 -4.34 -3.77
CA LEU A 123 -1.40 -4.37 -2.34
C LEU A 123 -0.68 -5.52 -1.63
N SER A 124 -0.69 -6.71 -2.23
CA SER A 124 -0.08 -7.91 -1.65
C SER A 124 1.43 -7.76 -1.54
N LYS A 125 2.08 -7.19 -2.56
CA LYS A 125 3.51 -6.89 -2.54
C LYS A 125 3.88 -5.87 -1.46
N ALA A 126 3.12 -4.79 -1.34
CA ALA A 126 3.35 -3.80 -0.30
C ALA A 126 3.19 -4.38 1.11
N ALA A 127 2.14 -5.20 1.34
CA ALA A 127 1.92 -5.88 2.61
C ALA A 127 3.07 -6.85 2.96
N TYR A 128 3.51 -7.64 1.97
CA TYR A 128 4.63 -8.56 2.11
C TYR A 128 5.94 -7.82 2.47
N ASP A 129 6.29 -6.78 1.71
CA ASP A 129 7.50 -5.99 1.95
C ASP A 129 7.45 -5.20 3.25
N LEU A 130 6.28 -5.00 3.86
CA LEU A 130 6.13 -4.44 5.20
C LEU A 130 6.16 -5.50 6.31
N GLY A 131 6.25 -6.77 5.97
CA GLY A 131 6.24 -7.89 6.92
C GLY A 131 4.87 -8.14 7.55
N ILE A 132 3.79 -7.65 6.96
CA ILE A 132 2.43 -7.88 7.46
C ILE A 132 2.10 -9.36 7.27
N LYS A 133 1.83 -10.06 8.37
CA LYS A 133 1.45 -11.47 8.35
C LYS A 133 -0.02 -11.60 8.02
N LEU A 134 -0.31 -11.82 6.74
CA LEU A 134 -1.65 -12.12 6.26
C LEU A 134 -1.82 -13.63 6.08
N MET A 135 -3.01 -14.12 6.40
CA MET A 135 -3.40 -15.49 6.09
C MET A 135 -3.53 -15.67 4.56
N PRO A 136 -3.42 -16.91 4.03
CA PRO A 136 -3.44 -17.16 2.59
C PRO A 136 -4.73 -16.69 1.89
N ASP A 137 -5.87 -16.78 2.58
CA ASP A 137 -7.17 -16.25 2.18
C ASP A 137 -7.17 -14.72 2.13
N GLN A 138 -6.67 -14.04 3.17
CA GLN A 138 -6.54 -12.58 3.20
C GLN A 138 -5.65 -12.06 2.06
N THR A 139 -4.58 -12.79 1.74
CA THR A 139 -3.72 -12.46 0.60
C THR A 139 -4.46 -12.56 -0.73
N LYS A 140 -5.33 -13.57 -0.91
CA LYS A 140 -6.20 -13.68 -2.09
C LYS A 140 -7.22 -12.55 -2.14
N SER A 141 -7.80 -12.19 -0.98
CA SER A 141 -8.73 -11.06 -0.87
C SER A 141 -8.05 -9.75 -1.27
N LEU A 142 -6.81 -9.49 -0.87
CA LEU A 142 -6.06 -8.30 -1.33
C LEU A 142 -5.87 -8.26 -2.85
N GLN A 143 -5.59 -9.41 -3.47
CA GLN A 143 -5.51 -9.49 -4.94
C GLN A 143 -6.87 -9.19 -5.58
N ARG A 144 -7.96 -9.71 -5.01
CA ARG A 144 -9.31 -9.48 -5.52
C ARG A 144 -9.74 -8.02 -5.36
N ILE A 145 -9.47 -7.40 -4.22
CA ILE A 145 -9.69 -5.98 -3.97
C ILE A 145 -8.94 -5.14 -5.01
N ARG A 146 -7.67 -5.48 -5.28
CA ARG A 146 -6.87 -4.81 -6.31
C ARG A 146 -7.53 -4.86 -7.69
N GLU A 147 -8.03 -6.02 -8.10
CA GLU A 147 -8.73 -6.17 -9.38
C GLU A 147 -9.97 -5.29 -9.47
N LEU A 148 -10.77 -5.25 -8.38
CA LEU A 148 -11.97 -4.42 -8.30
C LEU A 148 -11.65 -2.92 -8.39
N ILE A 149 -10.67 -2.43 -7.61
CA ILE A 149 -10.35 -1.00 -7.60
C ILE A 149 -9.59 -0.53 -8.83
N LEU A 150 -9.04 -1.43 -9.65
CA LEU A 150 -8.37 -1.09 -10.90
C LEU A 150 -9.31 -1.16 -12.10
N ASP A 151 -10.24 -2.10 -12.09
CA ASP A 151 -11.05 -2.40 -13.26
C ASP A 151 -12.54 -2.48 -12.92
N GLU A 152 -12.98 -3.55 -12.26
CA GLU A 152 -14.39 -3.96 -12.22
C GLU A 152 -15.32 -3.01 -11.46
N ALA A 153 -14.81 -2.21 -10.51
CA ALA A 153 -15.57 -1.17 -9.83
C ALA A 153 -15.44 0.21 -10.49
N ARG A 154 -14.54 0.37 -11.47
CA ARG A 154 -14.27 1.64 -12.17
C ARG A 154 -14.80 1.70 -13.59
N TYR A 155 -14.77 0.58 -14.29
CA TYR A 155 -15.14 0.49 -15.69
C TYR A 155 -16.34 -0.46 -15.86
N PRO A 156 -17.31 -0.12 -16.72
CA PRO A 156 -18.35 -1.06 -17.10
C PRO A 156 -17.75 -2.33 -17.72
N VAL A 157 -18.43 -3.46 -17.52
CA VAL A 157 -18.04 -4.74 -18.12
C VAL A 157 -17.93 -4.61 -19.64
N THR A 158 -16.77 -4.98 -20.20
CA THR A 158 -16.62 -5.06 -21.66
C THR A 158 -17.46 -6.21 -22.22
N PRO A 159 -18.46 -5.95 -23.07
CA PRO A 159 -19.38 -6.98 -23.53
C PRO A 159 -18.76 -7.84 -24.65
N LYS A 160 -18.69 -9.16 -24.44
CA LYS A 160 -18.37 -10.14 -25.51
C LYS A 160 -19.64 -10.71 -26.18
N SER A 161 -20.75 -10.72 -25.45
CA SER A 161 -22.10 -11.09 -25.91
C SER A 161 -23.12 -10.63 -24.86
N LYS A 162 -24.43 -10.65 -25.17
CA LYS A 162 -25.49 -10.31 -24.20
C LYS A 162 -25.46 -11.21 -22.96
N LYS A 163 -25.31 -12.53 -23.16
CA LYS A 163 -25.23 -13.52 -22.06
C LYS A 163 -23.97 -13.31 -21.21
N HIS A 164 -22.83 -13.04 -21.85
CA HIS A 164 -21.59 -12.73 -21.15
C HIS A 164 -21.73 -11.46 -20.30
N TYR A 165 -22.21 -10.36 -20.89
CA TYR A 165 -22.38 -9.09 -20.19
C TYR A 165 -23.25 -9.24 -18.93
N SER A 166 -24.40 -9.89 -19.07
CA SER A 166 -25.34 -10.09 -17.96
C SER A 166 -24.74 -10.97 -16.87
N SER A 167 -24.09 -12.08 -17.23
CA SER A 167 -23.48 -13.00 -16.25
C SER A 167 -22.28 -12.37 -15.51
N ALA A 168 -21.42 -11.63 -16.22
CA ALA A 168 -20.29 -10.95 -15.61
C ALA A 168 -20.75 -9.81 -14.68
N THR A 169 -21.72 -9.00 -15.10
CA THR A 169 -22.30 -7.94 -14.27
C THR A 169 -22.93 -8.51 -13.00
N ASN A 170 -23.73 -9.57 -13.12
CA ASN A 170 -24.36 -10.20 -11.97
C ASN A 170 -23.35 -10.85 -11.02
N LYS A 171 -22.24 -11.40 -11.55
CA LYS A 171 -21.16 -11.95 -10.72
C LYS A 171 -20.51 -10.85 -9.88
N ILE A 172 -20.15 -9.73 -10.51
CA ILE A 172 -19.55 -8.57 -9.82
C ILE A 172 -20.54 -8.03 -8.78
N ASN A 173 -21.77 -7.72 -9.20
CA ASN A 173 -22.80 -7.16 -8.33
C ASN A 173 -23.10 -8.05 -7.12
N ARG A 174 -23.10 -9.37 -7.27
CA ARG A 174 -23.30 -10.29 -6.13
C ARG A 174 -22.21 -10.15 -5.08
N GLU A 175 -20.96 -9.97 -5.51
CA GLU A 175 -19.82 -9.81 -4.60
C GLU A 175 -19.84 -8.44 -3.93
N ILE A 176 -20.02 -7.36 -4.71
CA ILE A 176 -19.98 -5.99 -4.16
C ILE A 176 -21.21 -5.67 -3.29
N TRP A 177 -22.36 -6.32 -3.50
CA TRP A 177 -23.57 -6.12 -2.69
C TRP A 177 -23.64 -7.03 -1.45
N SER A 178 -22.60 -7.83 -1.19
CA SER A 178 -22.51 -8.68 -0.02
C SER A 178 -21.91 -7.90 1.15
N ASP A 179 -22.68 -7.80 2.22
CA ASP A 179 -22.21 -7.19 3.47
C ASP A 179 -21.15 -8.08 4.13
N GLU A 180 -21.25 -9.40 3.94
CA GLU A 180 -20.26 -10.37 4.41
C GLU A 180 -18.89 -10.12 3.76
N VAL A 181 -18.86 -9.98 2.43
CA VAL A 181 -17.62 -9.65 1.69
C VAL A 181 -17.06 -8.29 2.12
N PHE A 182 -17.93 -7.29 2.28
CA PHE A 182 -17.49 -5.97 2.77
C PHE A 182 -16.84 -6.07 4.15
N ASN A 183 -17.46 -6.79 5.09
CA ASN A 183 -16.95 -6.95 6.45
C ASN A 183 -15.65 -7.76 6.49
N GLU A 184 -15.53 -8.82 5.70
CA GLU A 184 -14.27 -9.56 5.55
C GLU A 184 -13.12 -8.66 5.08
N TRP A 185 -13.38 -7.78 4.11
CA TRP A 185 -12.36 -6.86 3.60
C TRP A 185 -12.10 -5.70 4.55
N LEU A 186 -13.11 -5.28 5.31
CA LEU A 186 -12.95 -4.31 6.38
C LEU A 186 -12.01 -4.85 7.48
N ASP A 187 -12.15 -6.11 7.87
CA ASP A 187 -11.27 -6.73 8.85
C ASP A 187 -9.80 -6.78 8.37
N ILE A 188 -9.59 -7.02 7.07
CA ILE A 188 -8.26 -6.91 6.45
C ILE A 188 -7.74 -5.48 6.54
N ALA A 189 -8.57 -4.48 6.25
CA ALA A 189 -8.19 -3.07 6.32
C ALA A 189 -7.80 -2.64 7.75
N GLU A 190 -8.59 -3.04 8.76
CA GLU A 190 -8.29 -2.74 10.16
C GLU A 190 -7.03 -3.49 10.64
N THR A 191 -6.83 -4.75 10.22
CA THR A 191 -5.60 -5.50 10.52
C THR A 191 -4.36 -4.78 9.98
N ILE A 192 -4.43 -4.31 8.72
CA ILE A 192 -3.35 -3.55 8.10
C ILE A 192 -3.15 -2.22 8.84
N ARG A 193 -4.21 -1.47 9.11
CA ARG A 193 -4.17 -0.20 9.84
C ARG A 193 -3.51 -0.34 11.20
N ASP A 194 -3.89 -1.33 11.99
CA ASP A 194 -3.34 -1.60 13.31
C ASP A 194 -1.87 -1.96 13.27
N TYR A 195 -1.44 -2.75 12.27
CA TYR A 195 -0.03 -3.05 12.06
C TYR A 195 0.75 -1.78 11.71
N ILE A 196 0.24 -1.00 10.77
CA ILE A 196 0.85 0.24 10.27
C ILE A 196 1.01 1.29 11.38
N HIS A 197 0.03 1.41 12.28
CA HIS A 197 0.10 2.30 13.43
C HIS A 197 1.19 1.92 14.43
N LYS A 198 1.60 0.65 14.49
CA LYS A 198 2.69 0.18 15.36
C LYS A 198 4.08 0.45 14.79
N ILE A 199 4.19 0.75 13.49
CA ILE A 199 5.49 1.00 12.84
C ILE A 199 6.14 2.25 13.44
N ASP A 200 7.32 2.08 14.04
CA ASP A 200 8.10 3.13 14.71
C ASP A 200 7.43 3.79 15.94
N PHE A 201 6.35 3.20 16.47
CA PHE A 201 5.59 3.74 17.61
C PHE A 201 5.57 2.80 18.83
N ASP A 202 6.44 1.80 18.85
CA ASP A 202 6.59 0.86 19.97
C ASP A 202 7.89 1.12 20.73
N SER A 203 7.78 1.53 22.00
CA SER A 203 8.94 1.80 22.86
C SER A 203 9.74 0.54 23.19
N ASN A 204 9.13 -0.64 23.14
CA ASN A 204 9.79 -1.91 23.38
C ASN A 204 10.51 -2.46 22.13
N ASN A 205 10.17 -1.91 20.95
CA ASN A 205 10.80 -2.25 19.68
C ASN A 205 11.16 -0.97 18.90
N PRO A 206 12.11 -0.16 19.39
CA PRO A 206 12.44 1.12 18.78
C PRO A 206 13.07 0.92 17.39
N ALA A 207 12.78 1.84 16.48
CA ALA A 207 13.37 1.84 15.14
C ALA A 207 14.79 2.43 15.16
N ILE A 208 15.73 1.72 14.55
CA ILE A 208 17.08 2.23 14.29
C ILE A 208 17.29 2.24 12.77
N ILE A 209 17.62 3.42 12.25
CA ILE A 209 17.78 3.65 10.81
C ILE A 209 19.10 4.40 10.61
N LYS A 210 20.01 3.81 9.83
CA LYS A 210 21.35 4.35 9.59
C LYS A 210 21.62 4.39 8.09
N PRO A 211 21.65 5.60 7.48
CA PRO A 211 22.04 5.76 6.09
C PRO A 211 23.56 5.89 5.93
N TYR A 212 24.08 5.38 4.82
CA TYR A 212 25.47 5.42 4.42
C TYR A 212 25.56 5.77 2.94
N LYS A 213 26.57 6.56 2.55
CA LYS A 213 26.84 6.87 1.15
C LYS A 213 27.71 5.79 0.51
N LEU A 214 27.42 5.46 -0.75
CA LEU A 214 28.24 4.62 -1.62
C LEU A 214 28.60 5.41 -2.88
N GLY A 215 29.81 5.96 -2.91
CA GLY A 215 30.30 6.73 -4.04
C GLY A 215 29.60 8.08 -4.15
N PHE A 216 29.35 8.53 -5.38
CA PHE A 216 28.74 9.82 -5.64
C PHE A 216 27.21 9.80 -5.55
N ASP A 217 26.57 8.80 -6.17
CA ASP A 217 25.11 8.69 -6.34
C ASP A 217 24.48 7.44 -5.69
N GLY A 218 25.29 6.59 -5.05
CA GLY A 218 24.82 5.39 -4.36
C GLY A 218 24.66 5.60 -2.85
N TYR A 219 23.89 4.72 -2.24
CA TYR A 219 23.69 4.67 -0.79
C TYR A 219 23.26 3.28 -0.34
N PHE A 220 23.41 3.02 0.95
CA PHE A 220 22.67 1.95 1.61
C PHE A 220 22.13 2.41 2.96
N ILE A 221 21.02 1.79 3.38
CA ILE A 221 20.32 2.11 4.60
C ILE A 221 20.13 0.80 5.36
N LEU A 222 20.63 0.78 6.59
CA LEU A 222 20.35 -0.27 7.54
C LEU A 222 19.15 0.16 8.38
N ARG A 223 18.09 -0.64 8.36
CA ARG A 223 16.88 -0.42 9.16
C ARG A 223 16.58 -1.66 9.97
N PHE A 224 16.34 -1.52 11.27
CA PHE A 224 15.88 -2.61 12.11
C PHE A 224 15.03 -2.11 13.27
N GLY A 225 14.15 -2.98 13.78
CA GLY A 225 13.16 -2.64 14.80
C GLY A 225 12.00 -1.82 14.25
N GLY A 226 11.24 -1.18 15.14
CA GLY A 226 10.07 -0.40 14.75
C GLY A 226 8.93 -1.24 14.17
N ASN A 227 8.82 -2.50 14.60
CA ASN A 227 7.84 -3.48 14.08
C ASN A 227 7.94 -3.75 12.57
N LEU A 228 9.10 -3.50 11.97
CA LEU A 228 9.43 -3.96 10.62
C LEU A 228 10.52 -5.04 10.69
N PRO A 229 10.54 -5.97 9.71
CA PRO A 229 11.73 -6.79 9.49
C PRO A 229 13.00 -5.92 9.37
N PRO A 230 14.18 -6.46 9.68
CA PRO A 230 15.41 -5.76 9.40
C PRO A 230 15.61 -5.67 7.87
N TYR A 231 15.87 -4.47 7.34
CA TYR A 231 16.08 -4.22 5.91
C TYR A 231 17.44 -3.60 5.62
N LEU A 232 18.05 -4.09 4.53
CA LEU A 232 19.20 -3.47 3.89
C LEU A 232 18.73 -2.91 2.56
N ILE A 233 18.48 -1.60 2.51
CA ILE A 233 17.98 -0.92 1.32
C ILE A 233 19.16 -0.27 0.62
N ALA A 234 19.47 -0.67 -0.61
CA ALA A 234 20.67 -0.22 -1.32
C ALA A 234 20.37 0.30 -2.73
N LYS A 235 20.97 1.43 -3.07
CA LYS A 235 21.14 1.93 -4.44
C LYS A 235 22.63 1.88 -4.77
N PHE A 236 23.00 1.05 -5.73
CA PHE A 236 24.37 0.94 -6.19
C PHE A 236 24.71 2.11 -7.12
N SER A 237 25.90 2.68 -6.90
CA SER A 237 26.41 3.81 -7.67
C SER A 237 26.73 3.40 -9.11
N LYS A 238 26.43 4.28 -10.08
CA LYS A 238 26.75 4.05 -11.49
C LYS A 238 28.25 4.15 -11.79
N GLU A 239 28.95 5.01 -11.06
CA GLU A 239 30.39 5.23 -11.23
C GLU A 239 31.22 4.26 -10.38
N GLY A 240 30.56 3.55 -9.44
CA GLY A 240 31.14 2.53 -8.58
C GLY A 240 32.19 3.08 -7.61
N ILE A 241 32.02 2.83 -6.31
CA ILE A 241 33.21 2.54 -5.52
C ILE A 241 33.71 1.20 -6.06
N ARG A 242 34.95 1.11 -6.58
CA ARG A 242 35.50 -0.16 -7.10
C ARG A 242 35.11 -1.30 -6.16
N ASN A 243 34.37 -2.28 -6.69
CA ASN A 243 33.96 -3.53 -6.05
C ASN A 243 32.75 -3.51 -5.09
N VAL A 244 31.91 -2.45 -5.03
CA VAL A 244 30.63 -2.52 -4.28
C VAL A 244 29.43 -2.53 -5.22
N VAL A 245 29.08 -3.72 -5.73
CA VAL A 245 27.98 -3.93 -6.68
C VAL A 245 26.95 -4.95 -6.21
N THR A 246 27.22 -5.62 -5.09
CA THR A 246 26.33 -6.61 -4.47
C THR A 246 26.10 -6.30 -2.99
N PHE A 247 25.07 -6.91 -2.40
CA PHE A 247 24.84 -6.85 -0.95
C PHE A 247 25.99 -7.48 -0.14
N SER A 248 26.68 -8.49 -0.69
CA SER A 248 27.86 -9.08 -0.06
C SER A 248 29.00 -8.08 0.02
N ASP A 249 29.18 -7.27 -1.02
CA ASP A 249 30.22 -6.24 -1.04
C ASP A 249 29.92 -5.13 -0.01
N ILE A 250 28.64 -4.80 0.20
CA ILE A 250 28.24 -3.84 1.25
C ILE A 250 28.63 -4.39 2.63
N LYS A 251 28.49 -5.70 2.88
CA LYS A 251 28.92 -6.32 4.14
C LYS A 251 30.40 -6.10 4.40
N GLY A 252 31.24 -6.40 3.39
CA GLY A 252 32.69 -6.21 3.46
C GLY A 252 33.06 -4.74 3.67
N TYR A 253 32.49 -3.85 2.83
CA TYR A 253 32.70 -2.40 2.95
C TYR A 253 32.32 -1.86 4.34
N PHE A 254 31.17 -2.30 4.87
CA PHE A 254 30.69 -1.88 6.19
C PHE A 254 31.60 -2.39 7.31
N ALA A 255 32.06 -3.64 7.23
CA ALA A 255 32.99 -4.22 8.19
C ALA A 255 34.33 -3.46 8.20
N ASP A 256 34.92 -3.21 7.04
CA ASP A 256 36.22 -2.54 6.93
C ASP A 256 36.19 -1.09 7.45
N LYS A 257 35.07 -0.39 7.22
CA LYS A 257 34.91 1.04 7.57
C LYS A 257 34.50 1.27 9.02
N HIS A 258 33.89 0.28 9.69
CA HIS A 258 33.20 0.51 10.97
C HIS A 258 33.46 -0.55 12.06
N ASN A 259 34.39 -1.51 11.84
CA ASN A 259 34.73 -2.63 12.73
C ASN A 259 34.92 -2.26 14.23
N ASP A 260 35.36 -1.05 14.52
CA ASP A 260 35.70 -0.64 15.89
C ASP A 260 34.47 -0.37 16.78
N SER A 261 33.29 -0.15 16.19
CA SER A 261 32.09 0.18 16.96
C SER A 261 31.29 -1.05 17.40
N ALA A 262 30.77 -1.03 18.64
CA ALA A 262 29.85 -2.07 19.13
C ALA A 262 28.60 -2.22 18.25
N PHE A 263 28.12 -1.10 17.69
CA PHE A 263 27.03 -1.08 16.71
C PHE A 263 27.37 -1.88 15.45
N ALA A 264 28.54 -1.65 14.85
CA ALA A 264 28.92 -2.39 13.64
C ALA A 264 29.06 -3.88 13.91
N ARG A 265 29.67 -4.27 15.05
CA ARG A 265 29.75 -5.68 15.46
C ARG A 265 28.36 -6.32 15.60
N TYR A 266 27.40 -5.61 16.21
CA TYR A 266 26.02 -6.05 16.34
C TYR A 266 25.32 -6.25 14.99
N VAL A 267 25.50 -5.31 14.06
CA VAL A 267 24.92 -5.39 12.71
C VAL A 267 25.52 -6.55 11.93
N ILE A 268 26.85 -6.68 11.92
CA ILE A 268 27.57 -7.73 11.19
C ILE A 268 27.16 -9.11 11.69
N SER A 269 27.00 -9.29 13.01
CA SER A 269 26.57 -10.57 13.59
C SER A 269 25.13 -10.97 13.24
N ARG A 270 24.34 -10.05 12.68
CA ARG A 270 22.94 -10.27 12.26
C ARG A 270 22.73 -10.00 10.78
N TRP A 271 23.80 -9.90 10.00
CA TRP A 271 23.73 -9.50 8.59
C TRP A 271 22.75 -10.35 7.78
N ASP A 272 22.73 -11.65 8.04
CA ASP A 272 21.93 -12.60 7.27
C ASP A 272 20.43 -12.56 7.64
N GLN A 273 20.05 -11.78 8.66
CA GLN A 273 18.65 -11.51 8.99
C GLN A 273 18.06 -10.39 8.12
N PHE A 274 18.91 -9.52 7.55
CA PHE A 274 18.44 -8.38 6.76
C PHE A 274 17.79 -8.84 5.45
N VAL A 275 16.58 -8.35 5.19
CA VAL A 275 15.91 -8.48 3.91
C VAL A 275 16.51 -7.45 2.94
N PRO A 276 17.14 -7.88 1.84
CA PRO A 276 17.74 -6.97 0.89
C PRO A 276 16.69 -6.31 -0.02
N ILE A 277 16.74 -4.98 -0.15
CA ILE A 277 15.96 -4.21 -1.12
C ILE A 277 16.91 -3.50 -2.07
N ASP A 278 16.88 -3.91 -3.33
CA ASP A 278 17.68 -3.32 -4.40
C ASP A 278 16.88 -2.21 -5.09
N VAL A 279 17.24 -0.96 -4.78
CA VAL A 279 16.59 0.23 -5.33
C VAL A 279 16.78 0.31 -6.84
N ASN A 280 17.94 -0.08 -7.39
CA ASN A 280 18.15 -0.08 -8.85
C ASN A 280 17.12 -0.98 -9.53
N LYS A 281 16.90 -2.19 -9.00
CA LYS A 281 15.85 -3.11 -9.49
C LYS A 281 14.46 -2.53 -9.36
N CYS A 282 14.11 -1.95 -8.20
CA CYS A 282 12.80 -1.31 -8.02
C CYS A 282 12.56 -0.17 -9.03
N LEU A 283 13.62 0.53 -9.44
CA LEU A 283 13.56 1.61 -10.40
C LEU A 283 13.62 1.16 -11.86
N GLY A 284 13.88 -0.14 -12.13
CA GLY A 284 14.12 -0.67 -13.48
C GLY A 284 15.44 -0.19 -14.09
N ILE A 285 16.43 0.14 -13.26
CA ILE A 285 17.77 0.53 -13.68
C ILE A 285 18.60 -0.76 -13.76
N LYS A 286 19.18 -1.02 -14.93
CA LYS A 286 20.11 -2.14 -15.15
C LYS A 286 21.47 -1.85 -14.54
#